data_AF-A0A954AW51-F1
#
_entry.id   AF-A0A954AW51-F1
#
_cell.length_a   1.000
_cell.length_b   1.000
_cell.length_c   1.000
_cell.angle_alpha   90.00
_cell.angle_beta   90.00
_cell.angle_gamma   90.00
#
_symmetry.space_group_name_H-M   'P 1'
#
loop_
_entity.id
_entity.type
_entity.pdbx_description
1 polymer ?
#
loop_
_entity_poly.entity_id
_entity_poly.type
_entity_poly.pdbx_seq_one_letter_code
_entity_poly.pdbx_strand_id
1 'polypeptide(L)'
;MQGMSERQYAAHVGLSRGAIQKAKTAGRLVLHEDGSIDAAASDRLRAETTDPSKTRKPPAPKLKPVPEAAVAAVGDTLREQGLTAPAVGGGTTFLQAKTA
;
A
#
# COMPACT_ATOMS: atom_id res chain seq x y z
N MET A 1 12.29 -30.27 -13.19
CA MET A 1 11.68 -28.97 -13.54
C MET A 1 12.81 -27.99 -13.74
N GLN A 2 12.88 -27.35 -14.91
CA GLN A 2 13.88 -26.30 -15.18
C GLN A 2 13.50 -24.94 -14.56
N GLY A 3 12.21 -24.64 -14.44
CA GLY A 3 11.69 -23.41 -13.86
C GLY A 3 10.96 -23.59 -12.54
N MET A 4 10.25 -22.54 -12.11
CA MET A 4 9.43 -22.54 -10.90
C MET A 4 8.04 -23.13 -11.11
N SER A 5 7.50 -23.76 -10.07
CA SER A 5 6.07 -24.08 -10.03
C SER A 5 5.22 -22.81 -9.89
N GLU A 6 3.93 -22.88 -10.27
CA GLU A 6 2.97 -21.77 -10.15
C GLU A 6 2.92 -21.17 -8.74
N ARG A 7 3.00 -22.01 -7.70
CA ARG A 7 2.97 -21.58 -6.29
C ARG A 7 4.24 -20.85 -5.89
N GLN A 8 5.40 -21.36 -6.30
CA GLN A 8 6.69 -20.72 -6.02
C GLN A 8 6.78 -19.36 -6.72
N TYR A 9 6.39 -19.31 -7.99
CA TYR A 9 6.39 -18.05 -8.73
C TYR A 9 5.40 -17.04 -8.15
N ALA A 10 4.21 -17.49 -7.70
CA ALA A 10 3.25 -16.63 -7.01
C ALA A 10 3.86 -15.97 -5.76
N ALA A 11 4.56 -16.76 -4.92
CA ALA A 11 5.24 -16.25 -3.74
C ALA A 11 6.39 -15.29 -4.10
N HIS A 12 7.16 -15.61 -5.14
CA HIS A 12 8.26 -14.77 -5.64
C HIS A 12 7.79 -13.35 -6.00
N VAL A 13 6.67 -13.24 -6.72
CA VAL A 13 6.16 -11.96 -7.22
C VAL A 13 5.08 -11.32 -6.34
N GLY A 14 4.81 -11.90 -5.17
CA GLY A 14 3.79 -11.40 -4.24
C GLY A 14 2.36 -11.43 -4.76
N LEU A 15 2.04 -12.37 -5.67
CA LEU A 15 0.68 -12.55 -6.21
C LEU A 15 0.03 -13.83 -5.68
N SER A 16 -1.30 -13.92 -5.81
CA SER A 16 -2.00 -15.16 -5.51
C SER A 16 -1.79 -16.21 -6.60
N ARG A 17 -1.84 -17.50 -6.24
CA ARG A 17 -1.77 -18.60 -7.22
C ARG A 17 -2.84 -18.44 -8.32
N GLY A 18 -4.05 -18.04 -7.95
CA GLY A 18 -5.14 -17.81 -8.92
C GLY A 18 -4.82 -16.68 -9.91
N ALA A 19 -4.09 -15.65 -9.50
CA ALA A 19 -3.62 -14.61 -10.41
C ALA A 19 -2.56 -15.14 -11.39
N ILE A 20 -1.63 -15.97 -10.92
CA ILE A 20 -0.65 -16.64 -11.78
C ILE A 20 -1.34 -17.58 -12.78
N GLN A 21 -2.35 -18.34 -12.34
CA GLN A 21 -3.10 -19.22 -13.23
C GLN A 21 -3.86 -18.44 -14.31
N LYS A 22 -4.48 -17.30 -13.95
CA LYS A 22 -5.08 -16.38 -14.93
C LYS A 22 -4.05 -15.81 -15.91
N ALA A 23 -2.86 -15.45 -15.43
CA ALA A 23 -1.79 -14.95 -16.28
C ALA A 23 -1.29 -16.03 -17.26
N LYS A 24 -1.20 -17.29 -16.80
CA LYS A 24 -0.88 -18.46 -17.63
C LYS A 24 -1.93 -18.66 -18.73
N THR A 25 -3.22 -18.67 -18.37
CA THR A 25 -4.31 -18.81 -19.37
C THR A 25 -4.38 -17.64 -20.34
N ALA A 26 -3.95 -16.45 -19.93
CA ALA A 26 -3.90 -15.26 -20.77
C ALA A 26 -2.62 -15.15 -21.61
N GLY A 27 -1.70 -16.12 -21.54
CA GLY A 27 -0.44 -16.11 -22.29
C GLY A 27 0.56 -15.04 -21.83
N ARG A 28 0.45 -14.56 -20.59
CA ARG A 28 1.30 -13.49 -20.02
C ARG A 28 2.48 -14.02 -19.18
N LEU A 29 2.79 -15.30 -19.31
CA LEU A 29 3.90 -15.95 -18.62
C LEU A 29 4.70 -16.77 -19.62
N VAL A 30 6.01 -16.80 -19.45
CA VAL A 30 6.91 -17.63 -20.24
C VAL A 30 7.04 -18.97 -19.53
N LEU A 31 6.73 -20.03 -20.26
CA LEU A 31 6.81 -21.40 -19.78
C LEU A 31 7.95 -22.13 -20.51
N HIS A 32 8.61 -23.04 -19.81
CA HIS A 32 9.47 -24.04 -20.43
C HIS A 32 8.64 -25.16 -21.06
N GLU A 33 9.27 -25.97 -21.90
CA GLU A 33 8.67 -27.15 -22.56
C GLU A 33 8.05 -28.14 -21.56
N ASP A 34 8.61 -28.23 -20.35
CA ASP A 34 8.10 -29.07 -19.25
C ASP A 34 6.89 -28.47 -18.51
N GLY A 35 6.43 -27.28 -18.90
CA GLY A 35 5.30 -26.56 -18.31
C GLY A 35 5.64 -25.76 -17.03
N SER A 36 6.91 -25.75 -16.59
CA SER A 36 7.38 -24.91 -15.49
C SER A 36 7.56 -23.44 -15.94
N ILE A 37 7.51 -22.50 -14.99
CA ILE A 37 7.58 -21.05 -15.28
C ILE A 37 9.03 -20.60 -15.32
N ASP A 38 9.43 -19.94 -16.40
CA ASP A 38 10.67 -19.16 -16.45
C ASP A 38 10.44 -17.84 -15.71
N ALA A 39 10.96 -17.74 -14.49
CA ALA A 39 10.74 -16.58 -13.63
C ALA A 39 11.33 -15.30 -14.24
N ALA A 40 12.56 -15.35 -14.75
CA ALA A 40 13.26 -14.17 -15.25
C ALA A 40 12.63 -13.65 -16.55
N ALA A 41 12.25 -14.54 -17.47
CA ALA A 41 11.54 -14.13 -18.68
C ALA A 41 10.12 -13.63 -18.38
N SER A 42 9.40 -14.28 -17.46
CA SER A 42 8.05 -13.87 -17.07
C SER A 42 8.03 -12.53 -16.33
N ASP A 43 9.02 -12.23 -15.50
CA ASP A 43 9.13 -10.95 -14.80
C ASP A 43 9.43 -9.80 -15.78
N ARG A 44 10.30 -10.03 -16.77
CA ARG A 44 10.55 -9.05 -17.86
C ARG A 44 9.28 -8.76 -18.65
N LEU A 45 8.59 -9.80 -19.11
CA LEU A 45 7.33 -9.66 -19.84
C LEU A 45 6.28 -8.91 -19.00
N ARG A 46 6.20 -9.17 -17.69
CA ARG A 46 5.34 -8.40 -16.78
C ARG A 46 5.76 -6.95 -16.68
N ALA A 47 7.04 -6.64 -16.55
CA ALA A 47 7.52 -5.27 -16.46
C ALA A 47 7.20 -4.47 -17.73
N GLU A 48 7.31 -5.10 -18.91
CA GLU A 48 6.98 -4.47 -20.20
C GLU A 48 5.48 -4.25 -20.39
N THR A 49 4.65 -5.19 -19.93
CA THR A 49 3.19 -5.11 -20.10
C THR A 49 2.46 -4.38 -18.98
N THR A 50 3.12 -4.16 -17.84
CA THR A 50 2.53 -3.45 -16.70
C THR A 50 2.68 -1.95 -16.89
N ASP A 51 1.57 -1.30 -17.22
CA ASP A 51 1.49 0.16 -17.22
C ASP A 51 1.55 0.70 -15.78
N PRO A 52 2.60 1.43 -15.38
CA PRO A 52 2.73 1.96 -14.03
C PRO A 52 1.60 2.94 -13.68
N SER A 53 1.01 3.62 -14.68
CA SER A 53 -0.11 4.55 -14.47
C SER A 53 -1.43 3.84 -14.15
N LYS A 54 -1.59 2.57 -14.56
CA LYS A 54 -2.75 1.73 -14.27
C LYS A 54 -2.55 0.83 -13.06
N THR A 55 -1.36 0.87 -12.46
CA THR A 55 -1.07 0.12 -11.24
C THR A 55 -1.72 0.84 -10.06
N ARG A 56 -2.64 0.14 -9.38
CA ARG A 56 -3.33 0.72 -8.22
C ARG A 56 -2.32 0.95 -7.11
N LYS A 57 -2.11 2.21 -6.74
CA LYS A 57 -1.24 2.57 -5.60
C LYS A 57 -1.76 1.86 -4.35
N PRO A 58 -0.88 1.26 -3.52
CA PRO A 58 -1.31 0.69 -2.24
C PRO A 58 -2.12 1.74 -1.47
N PRO A 59 -3.24 1.36 -0.83
CA PRO A 59 -3.97 2.31 -0.01
C PRO A 59 -3.00 2.86 1.04
N ALA A 60 -2.91 4.20 1.12
CA ALA A 60 -2.14 4.83 2.18
C ALA A 60 -2.62 4.26 3.53
N PRO A 61 -1.70 3.97 4.48
CA PRO A 61 -2.09 3.47 5.78
C PRO A 61 -3.10 4.45 6.39
N LYS A 62 -4.30 3.98 6.68
CA LYS A 62 -5.34 4.78 7.32
C LYS A 62 -4.89 5.05 8.75
N LEU A 63 -4.28 6.21 8.99
CA LEU A 63 -3.94 6.65 10.33
C LEU A 63 -5.26 6.89 11.07
N LYS A 64 -5.43 6.23 12.22
CA LYS A 64 -6.57 6.50 13.11
C LYS A 64 -6.41 7.93 13.64
N PRO A 65 -7.47 8.75 13.64
CA PRO A 65 -7.43 10.04 14.33
C PRO A 65 -7.01 9.85 15.78
N VAL A 66 -6.11 10.71 16.25
CA VAL A 66 -5.70 10.71 17.66
C VAL A 66 -6.91 11.09 18.51
N PRO A 67 -7.23 10.34 19.58
CA PRO A 67 -8.35 10.67 20.46
C PRO A 67 -8.17 12.05 21.10
N GLU A 68 -9.23 12.84 21.16
CA GLU A 68 -9.21 14.18 21.74
C GLU A 68 -8.75 14.18 23.21
N ALA A 69 -9.13 13.16 23.98
CA ALA A 69 -8.66 12.96 25.35
C ALA A 69 -7.13 12.83 25.46
N ALA A 70 -6.48 12.21 24.47
CA ALA A 70 -5.03 12.09 24.45
C ALA A 70 -4.35 13.44 24.17
N VAL A 71 -4.97 14.28 23.34
CA VAL A 71 -4.49 15.64 23.06
C VAL A 71 -4.73 16.56 24.26
N ALA A 72 -5.87 16.42 24.94
CA ALA A 72 -6.20 17.15 26.17
C ALA A 72 -5.20 16.85 27.29
N ALA A 73 -4.92 15.58 27.56
CA ALA A 73 -3.97 15.17 28.60
C ALA A 73 -2.56 15.75 28.38
N VAL A 74 -2.08 15.80 27.14
CA VAL A 74 -0.78 16.44 26.81
C VAL A 74 -0.86 17.96 26.95
N GLY A 75 -2.01 18.55 26.63
CA GLY A 75 -2.22 19.98 26.85
C GLY A 75 -2.18 20.36 28.33
N ASP A 76 -2.74 19.52 29.20
CA ASP A 76 -2.74 19.78 30.64
C ASP A 76 -1.32 19.69 31.22
N THR A 77 -0.53 18.70 30.82
CA THR A 77 0.88 18.60 31.26
C THR A 77 1.75 19.74 30.74
N LEU A 78 1.51 20.23 29.52
CA LEU A 78 2.22 21.39 28.98
C LEU A 78 1.92 22.66 29.78
N ARG A 79 0.65 22.88 30.16
CA ARG A 79 0.25 24.04 30.98
C ARG A 79 0.85 23.99 32.38
N GLU A 80 0.88 22.80 33.01
CA GLU A 80 1.52 22.60 34.31
C GLU A 80 3.02 22.92 34.28
N GLN A 81 3.69 22.71 33.15
CA GLN A 81 5.09 23.07 32.93
C GLN A 81 5.30 24.53 32.50
N GLY A 82 4.25 25.35 32.48
CA GLY A 82 4.31 26.75 32.06
C GLY A 82 4.48 26.95 30.55
N LEU A 83 4.25 25.90 29.75
CA LEU A 83 4.34 25.93 28.29
C LEU A 83 2.95 26.10 27.68
N THR A 84 2.89 26.76 26.53
CA THR A 84 1.63 26.94 25.80
C THR A 84 1.19 25.61 25.18
N ALA A 85 0.07 25.07 25.65
CA ALA A 85 -0.56 23.91 25.04
C ALA A 85 -1.20 24.25 23.68
N PRO A 86 -1.08 23.36 22.67
CA PRO A 86 -1.82 23.53 21.41
C PRO A 86 -3.33 23.49 21.66
N ALA A 87 -4.09 24.28 20.90
CA ALA A 87 -5.55 24.32 21.03
C ALA A 87 -6.15 22.93 20.76
N VAL A 88 -6.86 22.40 21.77
CA VAL A 88 -7.59 21.14 21.67
C VAL A 88 -9.00 21.49 21.23
N GLY A 89 -9.44 20.93 20.11
CA GLY A 89 -10.70 21.32 19.46
C GLY A 89 -10.49 22.45 18.46
N GLY A 90 -10.03 22.10 17.26
CA GLY A 90 -9.73 23.05 16.19
C GLY A 90 -10.10 22.50 14.82
N GLY A 91 -11.28 21.89 14.70
CA GLY A 91 -11.93 21.87 13.39
C GLY A 91 -12.16 23.33 13.00
N THR A 92 -11.47 23.82 11.97
CA THR A 92 -11.63 25.19 11.47
C THR A 92 -13.10 25.40 11.11
N THR A 93 -13.88 25.98 12.02
CA THR A 93 -15.24 26.39 11.69
C THR A 93 -15.14 27.56 10.72
N PHE A 94 -15.96 27.52 9.67
CA PHE A 94 -15.91 28.46 8.53
C PHE A 94 -15.95 29.94 8.97
N LEU A 95 -16.49 30.21 10.16
CA LEU A 95 -16.53 31.53 10.79
C LEU A 95 -15.13 32.08 11.15
N GLN A 96 -14.19 31.23 11.56
CA GLN A 96 -12.88 31.63 12.05
C GLN A 96 -11.91 31.96 10.90
N ALA A 97 -12.16 31.46 9.69
CA ALA A 97 -11.34 31.71 8.51
C ALA A 97 -11.62 33.07 7.84
N LYS A 98 -12.75 33.73 8.13
CA LYS A 98 -13.16 34.99 7.46
C LYS A 98 -12.79 36.25 8.24
N THR A 99 -12.24 36.11 9.45
CA THR A 99 -11.90 37.22 10.35
C THR A 99 -10.40 37.36 10.62
N ALA A 100 -9.55 36.82 9.75
CA ALA A 100 -8.11 37.06 9.74
C ALA A 100 -7.73 38.10 8.68
#